data_AF-A0A515CW82-F1
#
_entry.id   AF-A0A515CW82-F1
#
_cell.length_a   1.000
_cell.length_b   1.000
_cell.length_c   1.000
_cell.angle_alpha   90.00
_cell.angle_beta   90.00
_cell.angle_gamma   90.00
#
_symmetry.space_group_name_H-M   'P 1'
#
loop_
_entity.id
_entity.type
_entity.pdbx_description
1 polymer ?
#
loop_
_entity_poly.entity_id
_entity_poly.type
_entity_poly.pdbx_seq_one_letter_code
_entity_poly.pdbx_strand_id
1 'polypeptide(L)' 'MTFGYKNLAHQAAEAERLAHYADAASIWLKAYEVARAVDVAWVQIRIDFCVNAASRNWGR' A
#
# COMPACT_ATOMS: atom_id res chain seq x y z
N MET A 1 -19.66 -3.86 5.41
CA MET A 1 -18.50 -3.92 4.50
C MET A 1 -17.52 -2.84 4.94
N THR A 2 -16.26 -3.15 5.20
CA THR A 2 -15.24 -2.18 5.62
C THR A 2 -14.82 -1.32 4.43
N PHE A 3 -15.63 -0.29 4.11
CA PHE A 3 -15.37 0.66 3.02
C PHE A 3 -14.01 1.36 3.18
N GLY A 4 -13.50 1.51 4.41
CA GLY A 4 -12.20 2.11 4.71
C GLY A 4 -11.02 1.38 4.04
N TYR A 5 -10.95 0.05 4.18
CA TYR A 5 -9.87 -0.75 3.59
C TYR A 5 -9.82 -0.61 2.06
N LYS A 6 -10.97 -0.77 1.38
CA LYS A 6 -11.04 -0.70 -0.08
C LYS A 6 -10.64 0.68 -0.61
N ASN A 7 -11.05 1.75 0.07
CA ASN A 7 -10.68 3.11 -0.33
C ASN A 7 -9.17 3.35 -0.16
N LEU A 8 -8.59 2.92 0.97
CA LEU A 8 -7.15 3.04 1.23
C LEU A 8 -6.33 2.19 0.24
N ALA A 9 -6.75 0.96 -0.01
CA ALA A 9 -6.11 0.08 -0.99
C ALA A 9 -6.13 0.68 -2.41
N HIS A 10 -7.24 1.33 -2.80
CA HIS A 10 -7.34 2.01 -4.08
C HIS A 10 -6.40 3.22 -4.17
N GLN A 11 -6.34 4.05 -3.12
CA GLN A 11 -5.41 5.19 -3.07
C GLN A 11 -3.95 4.74 -3.11
N ALA A 12 -3.61 3.67 -2.39
CA ALA A 12 -2.26 3.12 -2.39
C ALA A 12 -1.88 2.56 -3.77
N ALA A 13 -2.80 1.87 -4.45
CA ALA A 13 -2.59 1.37 -5.80
C ALA A 13 -2.38 2.51 -6.82
N GLU A 14 -3.12 3.62 -6.68
CA GLU A 14 -2.92 4.79 -7.55
C GLU A 14 -1.57 5.46 -7.29
N ALA A 15 -1.14 5.56 -6.03
CA ALA A 15 0.19 6.06 -5.70
C ALA A 15 1.31 5.17 -6.28
N GLU A 16 1.14 3.84 -6.26
CA GLU A 16 2.07 2.92 -6.95
C GLU A 16 2.10 3.12 -8.46
N ARG A 17 0.94 3.40 -9.08
CA ARG A 17 0.83 3.66 -10.53
C ARG A 17 1.58 4.95 -10.92
N LEU A 18 1.59 5.94 -10.04
CA LEU A 18 2.36 7.18 -10.19
C LEU A 18 3.83 7.02 -9.77
N ALA A 19 4.24 5.81 -9.39
CA ALA A 19 5.57 5.50 -8.87
C ALA A 19 5.95 6.26 -7.58
N HIS A 20 4.95 6.77 -6.85
CA HIS A 20 5.11 7.37 -5.54
C HIS A 20 5.17 6.30 -4.45
N TYR A 21 6.20 5.44 -4.50
CA TYR A 21 6.27 4.24 -3.67
C TYR A 21 6.38 4.53 -2.17
N ALA A 22 7.00 5.65 -1.76
CA ALA A 22 7.07 6.05 -0.35
C ALA A 22 5.68 6.41 0.22
N ASP A 23 4.89 7.15 -0.55
CA ASP A 23 3.51 7.51 -0.18
C ASP A 23 2.61 6.27 -0.20
N ALA A 24 2.77 5.42 -1.22
CA ALA A 24 2.03 4.16 -1.33
C ALA A 24 2.24 3.26 -0.11
N ALA A 25 3.48 3.09 0.36
CA ALA A 25 3.79 2.31 1.56
C ALA A 25 3.05 2.85 2.80
N SER A 26 3.02 4.18 2.96
CA SER A 26 2.33 4.84 4.08
C SER A 26 0.81 4.64 4.02
N ILE A 27 0.22 4.61 2.83
CA ILE A 27 -1.22 4.37 2.66
C ILE A 27 -1.54 2.89 2.89
N TRP A 28 -0.68 1.96 2.45
CA TRP A 28 -0.85 0.54 2.75
C TRP A 28 -0.75 0.24 4.24
N LEU A 29 0.11 0.93 5.00
CA LEU A 29 0.15 0.83 6.46
C LEU A 29 -1.20 1.24 7.10
N LYS A 30 -1.83 2.32 6.62
CA LYS A 30 -3.18 2.69 7.07
C LYS A 30 -4.22 1.63 6.67
N ALA A 31 -4.09 1.05 5.49
CA ALA A 31 -4.97 -0.02 5.02
C ALA A 31 -4.83 -1.28 5.91
N TYR A 32 -3.62 -1.57 6.40
CA TYR A 32 -3.31 -2.69 7.28
C TYR A 32 -4.08 -2.60 8.61
N GLU A 33 -4.16 -1.41 9.21
CA GLU A 33 -4.86 -1.19 10.49
C GLU A 33 -6.36 -1.50 10.43
N VAL A 34 -6.98 -1.35 9.25
CA VAL A 34 -8.41 -1.58 9.03
C VAL A 34 -8.68 -2.84 8.18
N ALA A 35 -7.63 -3.58 7.81
CA ALA A 35 -7.72 -4.79 7.02
C ALA A 35 -8.31 -5.95 7.84
N ARG A 36 -9.00 -6.85 7.16
CA ARG A 36 -9.43 -8.11 7.77
C ARG A 36 -8.25 -9.07 7.77
N ALA A 37 -8.25 -10.05 8.68
CA ALA A 37 -7.18 -11.05 8.77
C ALA A 37 -6.82 -11.74 7.44
N VAL A 38 -7.79 -11.88 6.52
CA VAL A 38 -7.56 -12.45 5.17
C VAL A 38 -6.80 -11.51 4.23
N ASP A 39 -6.91 -10.20 4.43
CA ASP A 39 -6.30 -9.16 3.59
C ASP A 39 -4.93 -8.72 4.12
N VAL A 40 -4.65 -8.95 5.41
CA VAL A 40 -3.42 -8.57 6.11
C VAL A 40 -2.15 -9.03 5.38
N ALA A 41 -2.11 -10.31 4.97
CA ALA A 41 -0.95 -10.87 4.27
C ALA A 41 -0.70 -10.16 2.93
N TRP A 42 -1.77 -9.84 2.19
CA TRP A 42 -1.67 -9.11 0.94
C TRP A 42 -1.14 -7.70 1.14
N VAL A 43 -1.67 -6.99 2.13
CA VAL A 43 -1.23 -5.62 2.47
C VAL A 43 0.24 -5.60 2.86
N GLN A 44 0.69 -6.57 3.66
CA GLN A 44 2.07 -6.64 4.12
C GLN A 44 3.07 -6.85 2.97
N ILE A 45 2.76 -7.74 2.03
CA ILE A 45 3.55 -7.94 0.80
C ILE A 45 3.66 -6.63 0.01
N ARG A 46 2.58 -5.83 -0.04
CA ARG A 46 2.57 -4.56 -0.77
C ARG A 46 3.37 -3.47 -0.08
N ILE A 47 3.34 -3.42 1.26
CA ILE A 47 4.21 -2.52 2.03
C ILE A 47 5.67 -2.85 1.73
N ASP A 48 6.07 -4.11 1.83
CA ASP A 48 7.45 -4.54 1.58
C ASP A 48 7.90 -4.21 0.15
N PHE A 49 7.02 -4.43 -0.84
CA PHE A 49 7.26 -4.05 -2.22
C PHE A 49 7.49 -2.54 -2.37
N CYS A 50 6.61 -1.71 -1.82
CA CYS A 50 6.69 -0.26 -1.94
C CYS A 50 7.93 0.30 -1.24
N VAL A 51 8.27 -0.21 -0.05
CA VAL A 51 9.48 0.20 0.68
C VAL A 51 10.74 -0.18 -0.11
N ASN A 52 10.79 -1.38 -0.67
CA ASN A 52 11.91 -1.82 -1.51
C ASN A 52 12.02 -0.95 -2.77
N ALA A 53 10.92 -0.72 -3.49
CA ALA A 53 10.88 0.12 -4.68
C ALA A 53 11.33 1.56 -4.38
N ALA A 54 10.90 2.14 -3.26
CA ALA A 54 11.34 3.45 -2.79
C ALA A 54 12.84 3.48 -2.48
N SER A 55 13.36 2.47 -1.76
CA SER A 55 14.79 2.36 -1.44
C SER A 55 15.68 2.17 -2.67
N ARG A 56 15.17 1.47 -3.68
CA ARG A 56 15.83 1.26 -4.98
C ARG A 56 15.60 2.42 -5.95
N ASN A 57 14.86 3.44 -5.51
CA ASN A 57 14.62 4.66 -6.26
C ASN A 57 13.94 4.39 -7.62
N TRP A 58 13.07 3.38 -7.65
CA TRP A 58 12.22 3.07 -8.79
C TRP A 58 11.22 4.22 -8.98
N GLY A 59 10.99 4.65 -10.22
CA GLY A 59 10.07 5.75 -10.51
C GLY A 59 10.68 7.16 -10.60
N ARG A 60 12.01 7.28 -10.53
CA ARG A 60 12.71 8.52 -10.89
C ARG A 60 12.94 8.61 -12.40
#